data_AF-A0A077D9T7-F1
#
_entry.id   AF-A0A077D9T7-F1
#
_cell.length_a   1.000
_cell.length_b   1.000
_cell.length_c   1.000
_cell.angle_alpha   90.00
_cell.angle_beta   90.00
_cell.angle_gamma   90.00
#
_symmetry.space_group_name_H-M   'P 1'
#
loop_
_entity.id
_entity.type
_entity.pdbx_description
1 polymer ?
#
loop_
_entity_poly.entity_id
_entity_poly.type
_entity_poly.pdbx_seq_one_letter_code
_entity_poly.pdbx_strand_id
1 'polypeptide(L)'
;GMGGLGKTTLAKALYNKIASQFEGCCFLSNVKEASKQFKGLVQLQENLLYEILKDDLKVVNLDRGINIIRNKLRSKKVLIVLDDVW
;
A
#
# COMPACT_ATOMS: atom_id res chain seq x y z
N GLY A 1 18.97 -2.33 -0.53
CA GLY A 1 20.06 -2.25 0.48
C GLY A 1 20.28 -3.60 1.14
N MET A 2 21.44 -3.85 1.75
CA MET A 2 21.80 -5.15 2.34
C MET A 2 20.67 -5.73 3.22
N GLY A 3 20.34 -7.01 3.03
CA GLY A 3 19.31 -7.72 3.78
C GLY A 3 19.65 -7.79 5.28
N GLY A 4 18.64 -7.90 6.15
CA GLY A 4 18.86 -8.23 7.57
C GLY A 4 19.14 -7.07 8.53
N LEU A 5 19.32 -5.83 8.06
CA LEU A 5 19.59 -4.67 8.93
C LEU A 5 18.37 -4.12 9.72
N GLY A 6 17.24 -4.85 9.75
CA GLY A 6 16.04 -4.42 10.50
C GLY A 6 15.23 -3.27 9.90
N LYS A 7 15.46 -2.91 8.63
CA LYS A 7 14.73 -1.82 7.93
C LYS A 7 13.21 -1.98 7.98
N THR A 8 12.73 -3.17 7.59
CA THR A 8 11.31 -3.52 7.63
C THR A 8 10.75 -3.45 9.05
N THR A 9 11.53 -3.91 10.03
CA THR A 9 11.14 -3.84 11.46
C THR A 9 10.96 -2.40 11.92
N LEU A 10 11.90 -1.51 11.60
CA LEU A 10 11.82 -0.10 11.94
C LEU A 10 10.65 0.60 11.24
N ALA A 11 10.45 0.33 9.94
CA ALA A 11 9.32 0.86 9.18
C ALA A 11 7.98 0.43 9.80
N LYS A 12 7.86 -0.83 10.22
CA LYS A 12 6.66 -1.36 10.88
C LYS A 12 6.44 -0.77 12.26
N ALA A 13 7.50 -0.58 13.05
CA ALA A 13 7.41 0.09 14.35
C ALA A 13 6.94 1.55 14.21
N LEU A 14 7.50 2.29 13.24
CA LEU A 14 7.08 3.66 12.96
C LEU A 14 5.62 3.70 12.47
N TYR A 15 5.25 2.83 11.54
CA TYR A 15 3.88 2.70 11.04
C TYR A 15 2.89 2.53 12.20
N ASN A 16 3.11 1.54 13.07
CA ASN A 16 2.24 1.27 14.22
C ASN A 16 2.12 2.47 15.17
N LYS A 17 3.20 3.26 15.31
CA LYS A 17 3.23 4.43 16.20
C LYS A 17 2.42 5.61 15.67
N ILE A 18 2.37 5.82 14.35
CA ILE A 18 1.79 7.03 13.75
C ILE A 18 0.52 6.78 12.93
N ALA A 19 0.18 5.53 12.61
CA ALA A 19 -0.95 5.19 11.74
C ALA A 19 -2.28 5.79 12.21
N SER A 20 -2.53 5.85 13.52
CA SER A 20 -3.74 6.45 14.10
C SER A 20 -3.89 7.95 13.88
N GLN A 21 -2.84 8.64 13.40
CA GLN A 21 -2.86 10.08 13.11
C GLN A 21 -3.32 10.40 11.68
N PHE A 22 -3.70 9.38 10.92
CA PHE A 22 -4.13 9.45 9.52
C PHE A 22 -5.55 8.90 9.39
N GLU A 23 -6.29 9.40 8.41
CA GLU A 23 -7.65 8.95 8.11
C GLU A 23 -7.69 7.56 7.44
N GLY A 24 -6.54 7.11 6.93
CA GLY A 24 -6.36 5.79 6.36
C GLY A 24 -4.88 5.45 6.29
N CYS A 25 -4.55 4.18 6.50
CA CYS A 25 -3.19 3.70 6.49
C CYS A 25 -3.09 2.35 5.78
N CYS A 26 -1.96 2.12 5.10
CA CYS A 26 -1.67 0.84 4.46
C CYS A 26 -0.17 0.55 4.53
N PHE A 27 0.17 -0.68 4.91
CA PHE A 27 1.53 -1.20 4.85
C PHE A 27 1.55 -2.34 3.83
N LEU A 28 2.16 -2.11 2.67
CA LEU A 28 2.36 -3.13 1.65
C LEU A 28 3.77 -3.69 1.78
N SER A 29 3.89 -4.94 2.21
CA SER A 29 5.15 -5.68 2.28
C SER A 29 5.43 -6.47 1.01
N ASN A 30 6.71 -6.78 0.75
CA ASN A 30 7.15 -7.60 -0.38
C ASN A 30 6.65 -7.06 -1.74
N VAL A 31 6.65 -5.74 -1.91
CA VAL A 31 6.11 -5.08 -3.11
C VAL A 31 6.86 -5.53 -4.37
N LYS A 32 8.18 -5.71 -4.27
CA LYS A 32 9.03 -6.20 -5.35
C LYS A 32 8.55 -7.53 -5.90
N GLU A 33 8.37 -8.55 -5.08
CA GLU A 33 7.92 -9.84 -5.58
C GLU A 33 6.44 -9.83 -5.98
N ALA A 34 5.58 -9.19 -5.18
CA ALA A 34 4.16 -9.07 -5.50
C ALA A 34 3.95 -8.43 -6.87
N SER A 35 4.70 -7.38 -7.22
CA SER A 35 4.58 -6.69 -8.51
C SER A 35 4.90 -7.55 -9.73
N LYS A 36 5.69 -8.61 -9.57
CA LYS A 36 6.10 -9.53 -10.65
C LYS A 36 5.07 -10.61 -10.94
N GLN A 37 4.11 -10.83 -10.05
CA GLN A 37 3.08 -11.84 -10.22
C GLN A 37 2.08 -11.43 -11.31
N PHE A 38 1.39 -12.42 -11.91
CA PHE A 38 0.32 -12.13 -12.87
C PHE A 38 -0.77 -11.29 -12.19
N LYS A 39 -1.05 -10.11 -12.75
CA LYS A 39 -1.93 -9.08 -12.16
C LYS A 39 -1.48 -8.56 -10.78
N GLY A 40 -0.21 -8.75 -10.40
CA GLY A 40 0.29 -8.38 -9.08
C GLY A 40 0.15 -6.90 -8.74
N LEU A 41 0.41 -6.00 -9.70
CA LEU A 41 0.19 -4.56 -9.50
C LEU A 41 -1.29 -4.21 -9.28
N VAL A 42 -2.22 -4.92 -9.94
CA VAL A 42 -3.66 -4.72 -9.75
C VAL A 42 -4.07 -5.18 -8.34
N GLN A 43 -3.58 -6.34 -7.89
CA GLN A 43 -3.84 -6.82 -6.53
C GLN A 43 -3.28 -5.88 -5.47
N LEU A 44 -2.10 -5.29 -5.69
CA LEU A 44 -1.54 -4.28 -4.79
C LEU A 44 -2.44 -3.02 -4.71
N GLN A 45 -3.06 -2.61 -5.82
CA GLN A 45 -4.03 -1.51 -5.81
C GLN A 45 -5.31 -1.86 -5.05
N GLU A 46 -5.83 -3.08 -5.23
CA GLU A 46 -7.00 -3.58 -4.50
C GLU A 46 -6.72 -3.65 -2.99
N ASN A 47 -5.59 -4.23 -2.59
CA ASN A 47 -5.17 -4.30 -1.18
C ASN A 47 -5.02 -2.90 -0.55
N LEU A 48 -4.42 -1.95 -1.27
CA LEU A 48 -4.27 -0.58 -0.80
C LEU A 48 -5.63 0.10 -0.58
N LEU A 49 -6.54 -0.07 -1.54
CA LEU A 49 -7.90 0.47 -1.43
C LEU A 49 -8.67 -0.17 -0.28
N TYR A 50 -8.58 -1.50 -0.14
CA TYR A 50 -9.20 -2.23 0.95
C TYR A 50 -8.70 -1.76 2.32
N GLU A 51 -7.38 -1.65 2.50
CA GLU A 51 -6.83 -1.24 3.80
C GLU A 51 -7.23 0.19 4.20
N ILE A 52 -7.27 1.11 3.24
CA ILE A 52 -7.55 2.53 3.48
C ILE A 52 -9.05 2.82 3.56
N LEU A 53 -9.87 2.17 2.72
CA LEU A 53 -11.30 2.47 2.60
C LEU A 53 -12.19 1.45 3.31
N LYS A 54 -11.64 0.30 3.69
CA LYS A 54 -12.38 -0.87 4.23
C LYS A 54 -13.52 -1.30 3.30
N ASP A 55 -13.29 -1.22 2.00
CA ASP A 55 -14.24 -1.53 0.92
C ASP A 55 -13.58 -2.47 -0.10
N ASP A 56 -14.33 -3.46 -0.60
CA ASP A 56 -13.85 -4.50 -1.51
C ASP A 56 -14.00 -4.06 -2.97
N LEU A 57 -13.24 -3.01 -3.32
CA LEU A 57 -13.27 -2.41 -4.64
C LEU A 57 -12.46 -3.24 -5.65
N LYS A 58 -13.15 -3.84 -6.61
CA LYS A 58 -12.51 -4.54 -7.73
C LYS A 58 -11.88 -3.57 -8.73
N VAL A 59 -10.61 -3.80 -9.04
CA VAL A 59 -9.85 -3.04 -10.03
C VAL A 59 -9.71 -3.86 -11.31
N VAL A 60 -10.33 -3.39 -12.38
CA VAL A 60 -10.34 -4.12 -13.67
C VAL A 60 -8.97 -4.12 -14.35
N ASN A 61 -8.22 -3.03 -14.22
CA ASN A 61 -6.88 -2.86 -14.78
C ASN A 61 -6.12 -1.74 -14.05
N LEU A 62 -4.82 -1.66 -14.33
CA LEU A 62 -3.89 -0.75 -13.66
C LEU A 62 -4.32 0.72 -13.74
N ASP A 63 -4.67 1.20 -14.93
CA ASP A 63 -5.05 2.59 -15.18
C ASP A 63 -6.32 2.99 -14.42
N ARG A 64 -7.32 2.10 -14.42
CA ARG A 64 -8.55 2.29 -13.66
C ARG A 64 -8.26 2.32 -12.16
N GLY A 65 -7.38 1.45 -11.67
CA GLY A 65 -6.93 1.46 -10.29
C GLY A 65 -6.26 2.77 -9.90
N ILE A 66 -5.37 3.30 -10.74
CA ILE A 66 -4.73 4.61 -10.52
C ILE A 66 -5.78 5.71 -10.38
N ASN A 67 -6.78 5.73 -11.26
CA ASN A 67 -7.82 6.74 -11.23
C ASN A 67 -8.70 6.63 -9.97
N ILE A 68 -9.06 5.40 -9.56
CA ILE A 68 -9.82 5.17 -8.33
C ILE A 68 -9.03 5.65 -7.10
N ILE A 69 -7.76 5.26 -6.98
CA ILE A 69 -6.88 5.67 -5.88
C ILE A 69 -6.79 7.19 -5.83
N ARG A 70 -6.51 7.84 -6.97
CA ARG A 70 -6.44 9.30 -7.04
C ARG A 70 -7.74 9.94 -6.57
N ASN A 71 -8.89 9.50 -7.07
CA ASN A 71 -10.18 10.11 -6.76
C ASN A 71 -10.63 9.88 -5.31
N LYS A 72 -10.35 8.69 -4.75
CA LYS A 72 -10.77 8.33 -3.38
C LYS A 72 -9.85 8.93 -2.33
N LEU A 73 -8.55 9.08 -2.63
CA LEU A 73 -7.56 9.54 -1.64
C LEU A 73 -7.24 11.04 -1.73
N ARG A 74 -7.63 11.75 -2.80
CA ARG A 74 -7.27 13.17 -3.04
C ARG A 74 -7.57 14.15 -1.90
N SER A 75 -8.53 13.83 -1.03
CA SER A 75 -8.97 14.71 0.07
C SER A 75 -8.77 14.07 1.44
N LYS A 76 -7.99 12.99 1.52
CA LYS A 76 -7.75 12.24 2.76
C LYS A 76 -6.30 12.37 3.17
N LYS A 77 -6.05 12.57 4.47
CA LYS A 77 -4.71 12.44 5.03
C LYS A 77 -4.39 10.95 5.19
N VAL A 78 -3.61 10.38 4.28
CA VAL A 78 -3.28 8.93 4.27
C VAL A 78 -1.80 8.64 4.51
N LEU A 79 -1.52 7.50 5.15
CA LEU A 79 -0.17 6.97 5.34
C LEU A 79 0.01 5.68 4.53
N ILE A 80 0.94 5.67 3.58
CA ILE A 80 1.24 4.48 2.78
C ILE A 80 2.72 4.14 2.97
N VAL A 81 2.99 2.91 3.37
CA VAL A 81 4.35 2.36 3.46
C VAL A 81 4.50 1.25 2.43
N LEU A 82 5.47 1.41 1.53
CA LEU A 82 5.84 0.41 0.53
C LEU A 82 7.17 -0.22 0.97
N ASP A 83 7.11 -1.46 1.45
CA ASP A 83 8.26 -2.22 1.92
C ASP A 83 8.75 -3.18 0.84
N ASP A 84 10.08 -3.33 0.80
CA ASP A 84 10.81 -4.05 -0.24
C ASP A 84 10.42 -3.61 -1.65
N VAL A 85 10.61 -2.31 -1.91
CA VAL A 85 10.61 -1.75 -3.26
C VAL A 85 12.05 -1.79 -3.79
N TRP A 86 12.23 -2.37 -4.99
CA TRP A 86 13.48 -2.50 -5.79
C TRP A 86 14.41 -3.69 -5.50
#